data_AF-A0A354ZI32-F1
#
_entry.id   AF-A0A354ZI32-F1
#
_cell.length_a   1.000
_cell.length_b   1.000
_cell.length_c   1.000
_cell.angle_alpha   90.00
_cell.angle_beta   90.00
_cell.angle_gamma   90.00
#
_symmetry.space_group_name_H-M   'P 1'
#
loop_
_entity.id
_entity.type
_entity.pdbx_description
1 polymer ?
#
loop_
_entity_poly.entity_id
_entity_poly.type
_entity_poly.pdbx_seq_one_letter_code
_entity_poly.pdbx_strand_id
1 'polypeptide(L)'
;MTPEEFVELLRPHAERVFDETGIPVEIMLAQAALETGWLGKTVRDKRTGQDSLNLFNIKGEGPTGSVTVDVVEYSKGRKVWQEAQFRAYNDYAESFSDYASL
;
A
#
# COMPACT_ATOMS: atom_id res chain seq x y z
N MET A 1 14.39 -4.40 -7.91
CA MET A 1 13.89 -3.14 -7.36
C MET A 1 14.95 -2.59 -6.42
N THR A 2 15.78 -1.68 -6.93
CA THR A 2 16.60 -0.81 -6.10
C THR A 2 15.75 0.38 -5.61
N PRO A 3 16.22 1.15 -4.61
CA PRO A 3 15.55 2.39 -4.21
C PRO A 3 15.32 3.37 -5.36
N GLU A 4 16.27 3.47 -6.29
CA GLU A 4 16.19 4.35 -7.46
C GLU A 4 15.08 3.90 -8.41
N GLU A 5 15.05 2.61 -8.76
CA GLU A 5 13.99 2.01 -9.60
C GLU A 5 12.60 2.20 -8.98
N PHE A 6 12.50 2.05 -7.64
CA PHE A 6 11.26 2.26 -6.91
C PHE A 6 10.76 3.70 -7.01
N VAL A 7 11.66 4.67 -6.80
CA VAL A 7 11.33 6.10 -6.87
C VAL A 7 10.94 6.49 -8.29
N GLU A 8 11.68 6.04 -9.31
CA GLU A 8 11.36 6.32 -10.71
C GLU A 8 9.98 5.78 -11.11
N LEU A 9 9.64 4.57 -10.65
CA LEU A 9 8.35 3.95 -10.93
C LEU A 9 7.17 4.70 -10.31
N LEU A 10 7.29 5.12 -9.05
CA LEU A 10 6.14 5.62 -8.28
C LEU A 10 6.03 7.15 -8.24
N ARG A 11 7.12 7.89 -8.49
CA ARG A 11 7.14 9.36 -8.47
C ARG A 11 6.04 9.99 -9.33
N PRO A 12 5.75 9.55 -10.57
CA PRO A 12 4.71 10.17 -11.39
C PRO A 12 3.29 10.07 -10.80
N HIS A 13 3.04 9.10 -9.91
CA HIS A 13 1.77 8.97 -9.22
C HIS A 13 1.69 9.90 -8.00
N ALA A 14 2.79 9.96 -7.23
CA ALA A 14 2.92 10.85 -6.09
C ALA A 14 2.88 12.34 -6.49
N GLU A 15 3.52 12.72 -7.60
CA GLU A 15 3.49 14.10 -8.13
C GLU A 15 2.07 14.54 -8.49
N ARG A 16 1.28 13.66 -9.13
CA ARG A 16 -0.14 13.93 -9.41
C ARG A 16 -0.95 14.21 -8.14
N VAL A 17 -0.75 13.39 -7.10
CA VAL A 17 -1.42 13.62 -5.81
C VAL A 17 -0.95 14.90 -5.14
N PHE A 18 0.33 15.26 -5.25
CA PHE A 18 0.84 16.52 -4.73
C PHE A 18 0.16 17.72 -5.40
N ASP A 19 -0.01 17.69 -6.73
CA ASP A 19 -0.68 18.78 -7.46
C ASP A 19 -2.14 18.98 -7.00
N GLU A 20 -2.82 17.90 -6.60
CA GLU A 20 -4.22 17.92 -6.16
C GLU A 20 -4.39 18.29 -4.68
N THR A 21 -3.45 17.87 -3.82
CA THR A 21 -3.65 17.87 -2.35
C THR A 21 -2.58 18.63 -1.56
N GLY A 22 -1.42 18.87 -2.16
CA GLY A 22 -0.25 19.46 -1.50
C GLY A 22 0.51 18.51 -0.58
N ILE A 23 0.15 17.21 -0.51
CA ILE A 23 0.91 16.22 0.27
C ILE A 23 2.29 16.05 -0.38
N PRO A 24 3.41 16.25 0.34
CA PRO A 24 4.75 16.19 -0.26
C PRO A 24 5.07 14.83 -0.89
N VAL A 25 5.61 14.85 -2.11
CA VAL A 25 5.97 13.66 -2.90
C VAL A 25 6.90 12.74 -2.11
N GLU A 26 7.92 13.30 -1.46
CA GLU A 26 8.92 12.56 -0.70
C GLU A 26 8.33 11.81 0.47
N ILE A 27 7.30 12.37 1.12
CA ILE A 27 6.61 11.73 2.25
C ILE A 27 5.83 10.51 1.76
N MET A 28 5.08 10.65 0.66
CA MET A 28 4.32 9.53 0.11
C MET A 28 5.23 8.40 -0.38
N LEU A 29 6.33 8.73 -1.06
CA LEU A 29 7.31 7.74 -1.52
C LEU A 29 8.03 7.06 -0.35
N ALA A 30 8.43 7.83 0.67
CA ALA A 30 9.09 7.26 1.85
C ALA A 30 8.16 6.30 2.60
N GLN A 31 6.88 6.66 2.75
CA GLN A 31 5.91 5.79 3.40
C GLN A 31 5.63 4.53 2.56
N ALA A 32 5.40 4.68 1.25
CA ALA A 32 5.22 3.52 0.37
C ALA A 32 6.44 2.58 0.41
N ALA A 33 7.66 3.13 0.45
CA ALA A 33 8.89 2.35 0.56
C ALA A 33 8.97 1.59 1.89
N LEU A 34 8.63 2.25 3.00
CA LEU A 34 8.60 1.66 4.34
C LEU A 34 7.58 0.52 4.42
N GLU A 35 6.35 0.77 3.96
CA GLU A 35 5.23 -0.14 4.09
C GLU A 35 5.38 -1.38 3.18
N THR A 36 5.89 -1.19 1.96
CA THR A 36 6.06 -2.29 0.99
C THR A 36 7.44 -2.91 1.02
N GLY A 37 8.39 -2.37 1.80
CA GLY A 37 9.79 -2.76 1.74
C GLY A 37 10.36 -2.64 0.33
N TRP A 38 10.21 -1.46 -0.30
CA TRP A 38 10.63 -1.19 -1.69
C TRP A 38 9.98 -2.11 -2.73
N LEU A 39 8.67 -2.35 -2.60
CA LEU A 39 7.88 -3.34 -3.36
C LEU A 39 8.32 -4.81 -3.20
N GLY A 40 9.21 -5.12 -2.26
CA GLY A 40 9.61 -6.49 -1.94
C GLY A 40 8.60 -7.26 -1.07
N LYS A 41 7.68 -6.55 -0.41
CA LYS A 41 6.69 -7.07 0.55
C LYS A 41 5.33 -6.40 0.34
N THR A 42 4.74 -6.60 -0.82
CA THR A 42 3.39 -6.10 -1.11
C THR A 42 2.31 -6.96 -0.47
N VAL A 43 1.15 -6.35 -0.20
CA VAL A 43 -0.05 -7.04 0.27
C VAL A 43 -0.57 -7.92 -0.86
N ARG A 44 -0.51 -9.24 -0.66
CA ARG A 44 -0.95 -10.24 -1.62
C ARG A 44 -1.97 -11.16 -0.96
N ASP A 45 -3.00 -11.54 -1.71
CA ASP A 45 -4.00 -12.47 -1.21
C ASP A 45 -3.36 -13.79 -0.75
N LYS A 46 -3.69 -14.23 0.46
CA LYS A 46 -3.10 -15.43 1.07
C LYS A 46 -3.43 -16.72 0.31
N ARG A 47 -4.49 -16.75 -0.49
CA ARG A 47 -4.96 -17.94 -1.21
C ARG A 47 -4.53 -17.91 -2.67
N THR A 48 -4.70 -16.79 -3.35
CA THR A 48 -4.43 -16.68 -4.79
C THR A 48 -3.04 -16.13 -5.10
N GLY A 49 -2.39 -15.45 -4.15
CA GLY A 49 -1.13 -14.75 -4.35
C GLY A 49 -1.26 -13.47 -5.19
N GLN A 50 -2.48 -13.09 -5.56
CA GLN A 50 -2.76 -11.89 -6.34
C GLN A 50 -2.28 -10.65 -5.59
N ASP A 51 -1.56 -9.78 -6.28
CA ASP A 51 -1.16 -8.49 -5.74
C ASP A 51 -2.36 -7.55 -5.64
N SER A 52 -2.52 -6.91 -4.49
CA SER A 52 -3.57 -5.90 -4.27
C SER A 52 -3.19 -4.53 -4.82
N LEU A 53 -1.91 -4.31 -5.14
CA LEU A 53 -1.35 -3.01 -5.52
C LEU A 53 -1.52 -1.94 -4.42
N ASN A 54 -1.75 -2.36 -3.17
CA ASN A 54 -1.89 -1.51 -2.01
C ASN A 54 -0.53 -1.11 -1.45
N LEU A 55 -0.13 0.14 -1.69
CA LEU A 55 1.18 0.68 -1.30
C LEU A 55 1.24 1.14 0.16
N PHE A 56 0.08 1.30 0.81
CA PHE A 56 -0.03 1.97 2.12
C PHE A 56 -0.71 1.12 3.19
N ASN A 57 -0.82 -0.20 2.96
CA ASN A 57 -1.43 -1.15 3.89
C ASN A 57 -2.83 -0.73 4.36
N ILE A 58 -3.64 -0.12 3.47
CA ILE A 58 -4.97 0.39 3.80
C ILE A 58 -5.94 -0.80 3.94
N LYS A 59 -6.52 -0.96 5.14
CA LYS A 59 -7.52 -2.01 5.41
C LYS A 59 -8.90 -1.68 4.81
N GLY A 60 -9.68 -2.71 4.50
CA GLY A 60 -11.06 -2.60 4.02
C GLY A 60 -11.24 -3.02 2.56
N GLU A 61 -12.29 -2.50 1.92
CA GLU A 61 -12.68 -2.79 0.53
C GLU A 61 -12.28 -1.62 -0.38
N GLY A 62 -11.55 -1.91 -1.46
CA GLY A 62 -11.09 -0.94 -2.47
C GLY A 62 -11.88 -1.05 -3.79
N PRO A 63 -11.46 -0.31 -4.83
CA PRO A 63 -12.13 -0.28 -6.14
C PRO A 63 -12.27 -1.65 -6.81
N THR A 64 -11.32 -2.56 -6.60
CA THR A 64 -11.37 -3.94 -7.13
C THR A 64 -11.69 -4.97 -6.04
N GLY A 65 -12.15 -4.49 -4.89
CA GLY A 65 -12.51 -5.29 -3.72
C GLY A 65 -11.38 -5.35 -2.69
N SER A 66 -11.21 -6.50 -2.05
CA SER A 66 -10.17 -6.72 -1.03
C SER A 66 -9.42 -8.03 -1.21
N VAL A 67 -8.22 -8.09 -0.65
CA VAL A 67 -7.45 -9.33 -0.47
C VAL A 67 -7.39 -9.70 1.00
N THR A 68 -7.37 -10.99 1.30
CA THR A 68 -7.27 -11.48 2.68
C THR A 68 -5.82 -11.88 2.98
N VAL A 69 -5.26 -11.38 4.08
CA VAL A 69 -3.86 -11.61 4.48
C VAL A 69 -3.79 -12.00 5.96
N ASP A 70 -2.89 -12.93 6.30
CA ASP A 70 -2.55 -13.23 7.68
C ASP A 70 -1.64 -12.12 8.24
N VAL A 71 -2.12 -11.43 9.27
CA VAL A 71 -1.37 -10.37 9.96
C VAL A 71 -1.08 -10.74 11.40
N VAL A 72 0.02 -10.19 11.93
CA VAL A 72 0.33 -10.26 13.35
C VAL A 72 -0.08 -8.93 13.98
N GLU A 73 -1.06 -8.97 14.87
CA GLU A 73 -1.43 -7.84 15.70
C GLU A 73 -0.94 -8.05 17.13
N TYR A 74 -0.65 -6.95 17.83
CA TYR A 74 -0.29 -6.99 19.23
C TYR A 74 -1.51 -6.67 20.08
N SER A 75 -2.08 -7.68 20.73
CA SER A 75 -3.18 -7.52 21.67
C SER A 75 -2.68 -7.75 23.09
N LYS A 76 -2.80 -6.73 23.95
CA LYS A 76 -2.32 -6.75 25.35
C LYS A 76 -0.85 -7.19 25.48
N GLY A 77 0.00 -6.71 24.58
CA GLY A 77 1.43 -7.03 24.55
C GLY A 77 1.78 -8.43 24.03
N ARG A 78 0.79 -9.21 23.55
CA ARG A 78 1.00 -10.53 22.94
C ARG A 78 0.77 -10.47 21.44
N LYS A 79 1.63 -11.14 20.68
CA LYS A 79 1.44 -11.37 19.25
C LYS A 79 0.26 -12.31 19.04
N VAL A 80 -0.70 -11.90 18.24
CA VAL A 80 -1.87 -12.68 17.83
C VAL A 80 -1.92 -12.68 16.31
N TRP A 81 -2.07 -13.87 15.72
CA TRP A 81 -2.31 -14.01 14.29
C TRP A 81 -3.80 -13.88 14.00
N GLN A 82 -4.14 -13.11 12.99
CA GLN A 82 -5.52 -12.96 12.51
C GLN A 82 -5.54 -12.72 11.01
N GLU A 83 -6.66 -13.06 10.38
CA GLU A 83 -6.93 -12.65 9.01
C GLU A 83 -7.41 -11.20 9.00
N ALA A 84 -6.89 -10.41 8.07
CA ALA A 84 -7.33 -9.04 7.82
C ALA A 84 -7.55 -8.84 6.32
N GLN A 85 -8.51 -7.97 6.00
CA GLN A 85 -8.81 -7.56 4.63
C GLN A 85 -8.14 -6.21 4.33
N PHE A 86 -7.45 -6.16 3.21
CA PHE A 86 -6.80 -4.96 2.69
C PHE A 86 -7.41 -4.59 1.34
N ARG A 87 -7.54 -3.29 1.11
CA ARG A 87 -8.09 -2.75 -0.14
C ARG A 87 -7.24 -3.23 -1.32
N ALA A 88 -7.89 -3.55 -2.43
CA ALA A 88 -7.25 -3.86 -3.70
C ALA A 88 -7.58 -2.78 -4.75
N TYR A 89 -6.62 -2.54 -5.63
CA TYR A 89 -6.65 -1.47 -6.63
C TYR A 89 -6.38 -2.02 -8.03
N ASN A 90 -6.75 -1.25 -9.06
CA ASN A 90 -6.43 -1.55 -10.46
C ASN A 90 -4.96 -1.25 -10.79
N ASP A 91 -4.40 -0.20 -10.18
CA ASP A 91 -3.02 0.26 -10.37
C ASP A 91 -2.50 1.02 -9.14
N TYR A 92 -1.23 1.44 -9.20
CA TYR A 92 -0.64 2.24 -8.13
C TYR A 92 -1.22 3.65 -8.03
N ALA A 93 -1.75 4.22 -9.13
CA ALA A 93 -2.35 5.56 -9.09
C ALA A 93 -3.55 5.59 -8.14
N GLU A 94 -4.42 4.59 -8.24
CA GLU A 94 -5.56 4.43 -7.33
C GLU A 94 -5.11 4.28 -5.88
N SER A 95 -4.02 3.55 -5.60
CA SER A 95 -3.50 3.43 -4.24
C SER A 95 -3.01 4.76 -3.66
N PHE A 96 -2.34 5.60 -4.47
CA PHE A 96 -1.93 6.95 -4.07
C PHE A 96 -3.13 7.89 -3.86
N SER A 97 -4.10 7.88 -4.78
CA SER A 97 -5.30 8.71 -4.66
C SER A 97 -6.14 8.34 -3.43
N ASP A 98 -6.26 7.04 -3.12
CA ASP A 98 -6.99 6.58 -1.94
C ASP A 98 -6.27 6.95 -0.65
N TYR A 99 -4.94 6.84 -0.61
CA TYR A 99 -4.12 7.32 0.51
C TYR A 99 -4.35 8.81 0.80
N ALA A 100 -4.44 9.64 -0.24
CA ALA A 100 -4.65 11.08 -0.09
C ALA A 100 -6.06 11.45 0.42
N SER A 101 -6.99 10.49 0.38
CA SER A 101 -8.39 10.67 0.75
C SER A 101 -8.73 10.16 2.16
N LEU A 102 -7.73 9.71 2.94
CA LEU A 102 -7.88 9.17 4.29
C LEU A 102 -8.14 10.22 5.38
#